data_AF-A0A523KHE5-F1
#
_entry.id   AF-A0A523KHE5-F1
#
_cell.length_a   1.000
_cell.length_b   1.000
_cell.length_c   1.000
_cell.angle_alpha   90.00
_cell.angle_beta   90.00
_cell.angle_gamma   90.00
#
_symmetry.space_group_name_H-M   'P 1'
#
loop_
_entity.id
_entity.type
_entity.pdbx_description
1 polymer ?
#
loop_
_entity_poly.entity_id
_entity_poly.type
_entity_poly.pdbx_seq_one_letter_code
_entity_poly.pdbx_strand_id
1 'polypeptide(L)'
;LEIDVITGTASEDVLLGDQEDNLIFGLDGGDVLDGAAGDDVLVGGLGNDIMTGGSGGDIFDFNEFDTSTPSGGTDHITDFNVDEDVLDLRDIIDLSGNDTISDWLDVTVVGSDTVVTITDLDAGNTHTIILDGVTNLGTVGTVDDLITANVILAPDDGTGIA
;
A
#
# COMPACT_ATOMS: atom_id res chain seq x y z
N LEU A 1 0.58 11.24 -22.91
CA LEU A 1 0.79 10.41 -21.72
C LEU A 1 2.15 9.79 -21.93
N GLU A 2 3.15 10.56 -21.54
CA GLU A 2 4.46 10.05 -21.20
C GLU A 2 4.34 9.59 -19.74
N ILE A 3 4.92 8.43 -19.42
CA ILE A 3 5.06 7.98 -18.04
C ILE A 3 6.51 8.30 -17.67
N ASP A 4 6.75 9.07 -16.62
CA ASP A 4 8.11 9.20 -16.10
C ASP A 4 8.42 8.08 -15.11
N VAL A 5 9.67 7.65 -15.09
CA VAL A 5 10.15 6.62 -14.15
C VAL A 5 11.20 7.25 -13.25
N ILE A 6 10.84 7.39 -11.98
CA ILE A 6 11.67 7.98 -10.95
C ILE A 6 12.15 6.85 -10.04
N THR A 7 13.46 6.75 -9.84
CA THR A 7 14.06 5.69 -9.03
C THR A 7 15.05 6.29 -8.06
N GLY A 8 14.87 5.96 -6.78
CA GLY A 8 15.77 6.28 -5.69
C GLY A 8 17.01 5.39 -5.67
N THR A 9 17.49 5.17 -4.45
CA THR A 9 18.73 4.48 -4.13
C THR A 9 18.51 3.55 -2.95
N ALA A 10 19.56 2.91 -2.45
CA ALA A 10 19.46 2.11 -1.23
C ALA A 10 19.64 2.97 0.04
N SER A 11 19.21 4.23 0.01
CA SER A 11 19.34 5.21 1.09
C SER A 11 18.13 6.12 1.10
N GLU A 12 17.90 6.83 2.21
CA GLU A 12 16.79 7.79 2.33
C GLU A 12 16.81 8.82 1.19
N ASP A 13 15.75 8.81 0.40
CA ASP A 13 15.55 9.66 -0.76
C ASP A 13 14.31 10.57 -0.63
N VAL A 14 14.29 11.64 -1.43
CA VAL A 14 13.12 12.50 -1.63
C VAL A 14 12.84 12.52 -3.13
N LEU A 15 11.77 11.86 -3.52
CA LEU A 15 11.38 11.63 -4.91
C LEU A 15 10.10 12.39 -5.20
N LEU A 16 10.15 13.28 -6.21
CA LEU A 16 9.06 14.16 -6.57
C LEU A 16 8.69 13.92 -8.04
N GLY A 17 7.44 13.53 -8.25
CA GLY A 17 6.76 13.47 -9.53
C GLY A 17 6.45 14.84 -10.12
N ASP A 18 5.59 14.86 -11.14
CA ASP A 18 5.22 16.07 -11.86
C ASP A 18 3.72 16.27 -12.08
N GLN A 19 3.28 16.50 -13.32
CA GLN A 19 1.87 16.69 -13.65
C GLN A 19 1.36 15.60 -14.61
N GLU A 20 2.24 14.65 -14.94
CA GLU A 20 1.94 13.47 -15.72
C GLU A 20 2.05 12.24 -14.81
N ASP A 21 1.41 11.15 -15.23
CA ASP A 21 1.50 9.86 -14.57
C ASP A 21 2.97 9.43 -14.37
N ASN A 22 3.32 9.02 -13.16
CA ASN A 22 4.67 8.65 -12.76
C ASN A 22 4.71 7.25 -12.17
N LEU A 23 5.86 6.61 -12.32
CA LEU A 23 6.21 5.39 -11.63
C LEU A 23 7.41 5.67 -10.73
N ILE A 24 7.18 5.69 -9.42
CA ILE A 24 8.15 6.14 -8.42
C ILE A 24 8.56 4.94 -7.56
N PHE A 25 9.86 4.64 -7.55
CA PHE A 25 10.46 3.57 -6.74
C PHE A 25 11.45 4.15 -5.71
N GLY A 26 11.18 4.00 -4.42
CA GLY A 26 12.08 4.38 -3.32
C GLY A 26 13.30 3.44 -3.21
N LEU A 27 13.03 2.13 -3.23
CA LEU A 27 13.97 1.01 -3.08
C LEU A 27 14.28 0.65 -1.63
N ASP A 28 15.48 0.93 -1.10
CA ASP A 28 15.74 0.71 0.34
C ASP A 28 15.96 2.09 0.97
N GLY A 29 15.42 2.34 2.16
CA GLY A 29 15.53 3.65 2.79
C GLY A 29 14.28 3.99 3.57
N GLY A 30 14.29 5.10 4.30
CA GLY A 30 13.06 5.72 4.75
C GLY A 30 12.79 6.89 3.83
N ASP A 31 12.03 6.65 2.77
CA ASP A 31 11.90 7.54 1.63
C ASP A 31 10.69 8.45 1.75
N VAL A 32 10.75 9.58 1.04
CA VAL A 32 9.60 10.48 0.85
C VAL A 32 9.26 10.54 -0.63
N LEU A 33 8.09 10.00 -0.99
CA LEU A 33 7.59 9.95 -2.36
C LEU A 33 6.37 10.87 -2.49
N ASP A 34 6.35 11.69 -3.52
CA ASP A 34 5.23 12.59 -3.87
C ASP A 34 4.94 12.47 -5.37
N GLY A 35 3.79 11.90 -5.74
CA GLY A 35 3.35 11.76 -7.15
C GLY A 35 2.91 13.09 -7.78
N ALA A 36 2.47 14.02 -6.94
CA ALA A 36 1.93 15.33 -7.30
C ALA A 36 0.61 15.28 -8.10
N ALA A 37 0.65 15.14 -9.42
CA ALA A 37 -0.58 15.06 -10.20
C ALA A 37 -0.42 14.12 -11.39
N GLY A 38 -1.48 13.38 -11.71
CA GLY A 38 -1.40 12.26 -12.65
C GLY A 38 -1.95 11.02 -11.96
N ASP A 39 -2.14 9.94 -12.71
CA ASP A 39 -2.47 8.64 -12.10
C ASP A 39 -1.13 7.92 -11.82
N ASP A 40 -0.64 8.00 -10.58
CA ASP A 40 0.71 7.60 -10.22
C ASP A 40 0.77 6.18 -9.64
N VAL A 41 1.95 5.55 -9.74
CA VAL A 41 2.27 4.28 -9.05
C VAL A 41 3.47 4.52 -8.15
N LEU A 42 3.26 4.37 -6.84
CA LEU A 42 4.27 4.61 -5.81
C LEU A 42 4.64 3.28 -5.14
N VAL A 43 5.93 2.96 -5.18
CA VAL A 43 6.54 1.81 -4.49
C VAL A 43 7.59 2.35 -3.52
N GLY A 44 7.28 2.35 -2.23
CA GLY A 44 8.23 2.78 -1.18
C GLY A 44 9.46 1.86 -1.13
N GLY A 45 9.21 0.57 -0.96
CA GLY A 45 10.27 -0.44 -0.84
C GLY A 45 10.70 -0.63 0.61
N LEU A 46 11.90 -1.15 0.86
CA LEU A 46 12.30 -1.50 2.22
C LEU A 46 12.55 -0.29 3.10
N GLY A 47 11.76 -0.14 4.16
CA GLY A 47 12.03 0.77 5.26
C GLY A 47 10.75 1.40 5.76
N ASN A 48 10.81 2.65 6.22
CA ASN A 48 9.62 3.36 6.69
C ASN A 48 9.44 4.59 5.80
N ASP A 49 8.48 4.51 4.91
CA ASP A 49 8.29 5.48 3.84
C ASP A 49 7.11 6.41 4.14
N ILE A 50 7.17 7.60 3.54
CA ILE A 50 6.09 8.57 3.52
C ILE A 50 5.71 8.79 2.06
N MET A 51 4.50 8.40 1.70
CA MET A 51 3.99 8.47 0.33
C MET A 51 2.81 9.43 0.25
N THR A 52 2.79 10.25 -0.79
CA THR A 52 1.70 11.17 -1.14
C THR A 52 1.38 10.93 -2.60
N GLY A 53 0.16 10.50 -2.90
CA GLY A 53 -0.27 10.26 -4.28
C GLY A 53 -0.45 11.60 -5.01
N GLY A 54 -1.13 12.53 -4.36
CA GLY A 54 -1.44 13.83 -4.90
C GLY A 54 -2.84 13.84 -5.51
N SER A 55 -2.97 14.28 -6.75
CA SER A 55 -4.26 14.28 -7.45
C SER A 55 -4.27 13.32 -8.62
N GLY A 56 -5.22 12.40 -8.61
CA GLY A 56 -5.35 11.36 -9.62
C GLY A 56 -5.96 10.13 -8.98
N GLY A 57 -6.03 9.03 -9.73
CA GLY A 57 -6.26 7.72 -9.16
C GLY A 57 -4.94 7.01 -8.98
N ASP A 58 -4.40 7.06 -7.76
CA ASP A 58 -3.04 6.60 -7.47
C ASP A 58 -3.03 5.15 -6.98
N ILE A 59 -1.93 4.44 -7.27
CA ILE A 59 -1.70 3.08 -6.80
C ILE A 59 -0.50 3.09 -5.85
N PHE A 60 -0.76 2.72 -4.60
CA PHE A 60 0.29 2.45 -3.62
C PHE A 60 0.58 0.96 -3.64
N ASP A 61 1.72 0.60 -4.23
CA ASP A 61 2.07 -0.77 -4.58
C ASP A 61 3.08 -1.36 -3.57
N PHE A 62 2.62 -2.40 -2.86
CA PHE A 62 3.40 -3.11 -1.85
C PHE A 62 3.85 -4.50 -2.31
N ASN A 63 3.74 -4.80 -3.61
CA ASN A 63 4.04 -6.12 -4.17
C ASN A 63 5.54 -6.45 -4.22
N GLU A 64 6.43 -5.49 -4.00
CA GLU A 64 7.87 -5.73 -3.88
C GLU A 64 8.29 -6.23 -2.48
N PHE A 65 7.37 -6.22 -1.50
CA PHE A 65 7.68 -6.68 -0.15
C PHE A 65 7.55 -8.19 0.01
N ASP A 66 8.62 -8.80 0.54
CA ASP A 66 8.62 -10.17 1.03
C ASP A 66 8.47 -10.17 2.55
N THR A 67 7.25 -10.45 3.03
CA THR A 67 6.94 -10.57 4.47
C THR A 67 7.70 -11.70 5.15
N SER A 68 8.32 -12.64 4.43
CA SER A 68 9.16 -13.67 5.03
C SER A 68 10.51 -13.12 5.54
N THR A 69 10.85 -11.88 5.16
CA THR A 69 12.03 -11.17 5.66
C THR A 69 11.65 -10.12 6.72
N PRO A 70 12.49 -9.91 7.75
CA PRO A 70 12.27 -8.85 8.74
C PRO A 70 12.66 -7.49 8.14
N SER A 71 11.96 -7.08 7.09
CA SER A 71 11.96 -5.74 6.55
C SER A 71 10.70 -4.97 6.94
N GLY A 72 9.86 -5.55 7.82
CA GLY A 72 8.62 -4.98 8.34
C GLY A 72 8.78 -3.52 8.77
N GLY A 73 8.36 -2.65 7.87
CA GLY A 73 8.32 -1.21 8.03
C GLY A 73 6.94 -0.73 8.46
N THR A 74 6.88 0.56 8.76
CA THR A 74 5.63 1.30 8.89
C THR A 74 5.63 2.41 7.88
N ASP A 75 4.75 2.29 6.89
CA ASP A 75 4.62 3.27 5.83
C ASP A 75 3.41 4.16 6.08
N HIS A 76 3.57 5.44 5.78
CA HIS A 76 2.53 6.45 5.91
C HIS A 76 2.08 6.91 4.53
N ILE A 77 0.79 6.80 4.24
CA ILE A 77 0.18 7.41 3.07
C ILE A 77 -0.61 8.63 3.54
N THR A 78 -0.24 9.81 3.04
CA THR A 78 -0.65 11.07 3.69
C THR A 78 -1.96 11.65 3.17
N ASP A 79 -2.45 11.20 2.03
CA ASP A 79 -3.60 11.80 1.32
C ASP A 79 -4.56 10.80 0.67
N PHE A 80 -4.47 9.51 1.01
CA PHE A 80 -5.25 8.43 0.40
C PHE A 80 -6.75 8.74 0.30
N ASN A 81 -7.24 8.81 -0.93
CA ASN A 81 -8.64 9.01 -1.29
C ASN A 81 -9.30 7.68 -1.68
N VAL A 82 -10.15 7.15 -0.80
CA VAL A 82 -10.84 5.86 -1.00
C VAL A 82 -11.74 5.78 -2.25
N ASP A 83 -12.11 6.91 -2.85
CA ASP A 83 -12.94 6.94 -4.05
C ASP A 83 -12.11 6.92 -5.35
N GLU A 84 -10.80 7.16 -5.26
CA GLU A 84 -9.89 7.34 -6.42
C GLU A 84 -8.68 6.40 -6.34
N ASP A 85 -8.08 6.24 -5.16
CA ASP A 85 -6.82 5.54 -4.95
C ASP A 85 -7.00 4.06 -4.62
N VAL A 86 -5.92 3.32 -4.83
CA VAL A 86 -5.86 1.87 -4.67
C VAL A 86 -4.64 1.48 -3.84
N LEU A 87 -4.86 0.60 -2.89
CA LEU A 87 -3.81 -0.09 -2.16
C LEU A 87 -3.60 -1.48 -2.76
N ASP A 88 -2.45 -1.72 -3.38
CA ASP A 88 -2.16 -3.00 -4.04
C ASP A 88 -1.33 -3.93 -3.14
N LEU A 89 -1.97 -4.99 -2.67
CA LEU A 89 -1.43 -5.97 -1.72
C LEU A 89 -1.43 -7.40 -2.32
N ARG A 90 -1.50 -7.54 -3.64
CA ARG A 90 -1.70 -8.85 -4.30
C ARG A 90 -0.57 -9.85 -4.06
N ASP A 91 0.66 -9.38 -4.02
CA ASP A 91 1.86 -10.22 -3.93
C ASP A 91 2.46 -10.25 -2.52
N ILE A 92 2.11 -9.28 -1.65
CA ILE A 92 2.53 -9.29 -0.23
C ILE A 92 1.75 -10.31 0.61
N ILE A 93 0.57 -10.73 0.15
CA ILE A 93 -0.26 -11.74 0.82
C ILE A 93 0.02 -13.13 0.21
N ASP A 94 0.64 -14.03 0.98
CA ASP A 94 0.82 -15.42 0.57
C ASP A 94 -0.32 -16.30 1.09
N LEU A 95 -1.28 -16.63 0.22
CA LEU A 95 -2.38 -17.55 0.57
C LEU A 95 -1.95 -19.04 0.52
N SER A 96 -0.69 -19.36 0.81
CA SER A 96 -0.25 -20.74 0.83
C SER A 96 -0.92 -21.51 1.97
N GLY A 97 -1.21 -22.80 1.72
CA GLY A 97 -1.91 -23.62 2.70
C GLY A 97 -3.43 -23.44 2.70
N ASN A 98 -4.00 -23.04 3.83
CA ASN A 98 -5.44 -23.02 4.09
C ASN A 98 -5.93 -21.67 4.62
N ASP A 99 -5.13 -20.63 4.39
CA ASP A 99 -5.31 -19.28 4.87
C ASP A 99 -6.28 -18.50 3.97
N THR A 100 -6.96 -17.54 4.57
CA THR A 100 -7.84 -16.57 3.90
C THR A 100 -7.22 -15.17 3.98
N ILE A 101 -7.72 -14.23 3.16
CA ILE A 101 -7.24 -12.84 3.21
C ILE A 101 -7.40 -12.26 4.63
N SER A 102 -8.49 -12.59 5.32
CA SER A 102 -8.75 -12.13 6.69
C SER A 102 -7.80 -12.71 7.75
N ASP A 103 -7.04 -13.78 7.45
CA ASP A 103 -5.99 -14.28 8.34
C ASP A 103 -4.71 -13.44 8.24
N TRP A 104 -4.51 -12.80 7.08
CA TRP A 104 -3.31 -12.01 6.76
C TRP A 104 -3.52 -10.51 6.96
N LEU A 105 -4.72 -10.01 6.68
CA LEU A 105 -5.03 -8.59 6.57
C LEU A 105 -6.03 -8.14 7.65
N ASP A 106 -5.59 -7.22 8.51
CA ASP A 106 -6.44 -6.53 9.48
C ASP A 106 -6.50 -5.03 9.14
N VAL A 107 -7.71 -4.45 9.13
CA VAL A 107 -7.92 -3.03 8.86
C VAL A 107 -8.67 -2.41 10.03
N THR A 108 -8.02 -1.48 10.73
CA THR A 108 -8.58 -0.87 11.95
C THR A 108 -8.45 0.65 11.91
N VAL A 109 -9.44 1.35 12.47
CA VAL A 109 -9.36 2.81 12.63
C VAL A 109 -8.77 3.12 14.01
N VAL A 110 -7.67 3.87 14.03
CA VAL A 110 -6.95 4.30 15.24
C VAL A 110 -6.90 5.82 15.27
N GLY A 111 -7.73 6.44 16.12
CA GLY A 111 -7.78 7.89 16.19
C GLY A 111 -8.37 8.50 14.91
N SER A 112 -7.55 9.22 14.15
CA SER A 112 -7.91 9.81 12.86
C SER A 112 -7.47 8.98 11.66
N ASP A 113 -6.77 7.87 11.88
CA ASP A 113 -6.05 7.18 10.81
C ASP A 113 -6.62 5.77 10.65
N THR A 114 -6.47 5.21 9.46
CA THR A 114 -6.74 3.79 9.20
C THR A 114 -5.41 3.06 9.17
N VAL A 115 -5.30 2.01 9.97
CA VAL A 115 -4.12 1.16 10.07
C VAL A 115 -4.45 -0.16 9.40
N VAL A 116 -3.74 -0.45 8.31
CA VAL A 116 -3.77 -1.71 7.58
C VAL A 116 -2.56 -2.52 8.03
N THR A 117 -2.81 -3.67 8.64
CA THR A 117 -1.77 -4.55 9.16
C THR A 117 -1.75 -5.82 8.35
N ILE A 118 -0.62 -6.10 7.71
CA ILE A 118 -0.34 -7.35 6.98
C ILE A 118 0.55 -8.21 7.86
N THR A 119 0.10 -9.38 8.26
CA THR A 119 0.87 -10.30 9.11
C THR A 119 1.09 -11.63 8.42
N ASP A 120 2.36 -11.96 8.22
CA ASP A 120 2.78 -13.31 7.88
C ASP A 120 2.81 -14.15 9.16
N LEU A 121 1.80 -15.01 9.32
CA LEU A 121 1.64 -15.84 10.51
C LEU A 121 2.70 -16.94 10.63
N ASP A 122 3.36 -17.32 9.52
CA ASP A 122 4.38 -18.36 9.48
C ASP A 122 5.77 -17.81 9.78
N ALA A 123 6.12 -16.65 9.21
CA ALA A 123 7.37 -15.95 9.48
C ALA A 123 7.32 -15.11 10.77
N GLY A 124 6.11 -14.73 11.22
CA GLY A 124 5.88 -13.88 12.38
C GLY A 124 6.26 -12.41 12.16
N ASN A 125 6.35 -11.99 10.89
CA ASN A 125 6.65 -10.62 10.51
C ASN A 125 5.36 -9.88 10.20
N THR A 126 5.41 -8.56 10.38
CA THR A 126 4.28 -7.67 10.13
C THR A 126 4.75 -6.48 9.33
N HIS A 127 3.98 -6.10 8.33
CA HIS A 127 4.08 -4.82 7.64
C HIS A 127 2.86 -3.97 8.00
N THR A 128 3.06 -2.68 8.26
CA THR A 128 1.98 -1.77 8.69
C THR A 128 1.90 -0.58 7.75
N ILE A 129 0.69 -0.30 7.26
CA ILE A 129 0.41 0.84 6.42
C ILE A 129 -0.57 1.73 7.17
N ILE A 130 -0.21 3.00 7.33
CA ILE A 130 -1.02 4.00 8.00
C ILE A 130 -1.54 4.98 6.95
N LEU A 131 -2.86 5.01 6.80
CA LEU A 131 -3.56 5.95 5.94
C LEU A 131 -3.97 7.14 6.80
N ASP A 132 -3.16 8.19 6.77
CA ASP A 132 -3.26 9.33 7.67
C ASP A 132 -4.57 10.11 7.40
N GLY A 133 -5.33 10.39 8.46
CA GLY A 133 -6.58 11.13 8.33
C GLY A 133 -7.75 10.38 7.67
N VAL A 134 -7.54 9.14 7.24
CA VAL A 134 -8.58 8.30 6.63
C VAL A 134 -9.34 7.55 7.72
N THR A 135 -10.65 7.78 7.84
CA THR A 135 -11.50 7.15 8.89
C THR A 135 -12.70 6.38 8.34
N ASN A 136 -13.00 6.56 7.06
CA ASN A 136 -14.14 5.96 6.38
C ASN A 136 -13.88 4.53 5.89
N LEU A 137 -12.62 4.09 5.78
CA LEU A 137 -12.27 2.69 5.49
C LEU A 137 -12.82 1.71 6.54
N GLY A 138 -12.77 2.08 7.83
CA GLY A 138 -13.38 1.29 8.91
C GLY A 138 -14.91 1.30 8.95
N THR A 139 -15.58 2.01 8.02
CA THR A 139 -17.03 1.91 7.82
C THR A 139 -17.42 0.97 6.67
N VAL A 140 -16.44 0.53 5.90
CA VAL A 140 -16.57 -0.45 4.81
C VAL A 140 -16.46 -1.83 5.48
N GLY A 141 -17.62 -2.44 5.75
CA GLY A 141 -17.83 -3.63 6.57
C GLY A 141 -16.62 -4.56 6.79
N THR A 142 -16.36 -5.47 5.86
CA THR A 142 -15.25 -6.44 5.91
C THR A 142 -14.15 -6.08 4.91
N VAL A 143 -12.98 -6.74 5.03
CA VAL A 143 -11.92 -6.65 4.00
C VAL A 143 -12.46 -6.99 2.61
N ASP A 144 -13.36 -7.96 2.50
CA ASP A 144 -14.03 -8.31 1.24
C ASP A 144 -14.81 -7.13 0.61
N ASP A 145 -15.40 -6.25 1.44
CA ASP A 145 -16.09 -5.07 0.96
C ASP A 145 -15.10 -4.04 0.37
N LEU A 146 -13.89 -3.92 0.96
CA LEU A 146 -12.81 -3.07 0.45
C LEU A 146 -12.26 -3.57 -0.89
N ILE A 147 -12.16 -4.90 -1.05
CA ILE A 147 -11.76 -5.52 -2.31
C ILE A 147 -12.83 -5.31 -3.37
N THR A 148 -14.10 -5.55 -3.03
CA THR A 148 -15.23 -5.35 -3.96
C THR A 148 -15.38 -3.88 -4.38
N ALA A 149 -15.00 -2.94 -3.52
CA ALA A 149 -14.97 -1.50 -3.81
C ALA A 149 -13.75 -1.05 -4.61
N ASN A 150 -12.81 -1.96 -4.94
CA ASN A 150 -11.55 -1.67 -5.63
C ASN A 150 -10.64 -0.69 -4.86
N VAL A 151 -10.73 -0.70 -3.53
CA VAL A 151 -9.85 0.12 -2.66
C VAL A 151 -8.61 -0.66 -2.27
N ILE A 152 -8.75 -1.97 -2.07
CA ILE A 152 -7.64 -2.90 -1.84
C ILE A 152 -7.64 -3.93 -2.96
N LEU A 153 -6.49 -4.14 -3.61
CA LEU A 153 -6.26 -5.31 -4.45
C LEU A 153 -5.57 -6.37 -3.61
N ALA A 154 -6.11 -7.58 -3.61
CA ALA A 154 -5.61 -8.73 -2.87
C ALA A 154 -5.68 -9.98 -3.77
N PRO A 155 -4.92 -11.06 -3.47
CA PRO A 155 -5.02 -12.29 -4.25
C PRO A 155 -6.38 -12.98 -4.03
N ASP A 156 -6.84 -13.74 -5.03
CA ASP A 156 -8.07 -14.53 -4.93
C ASP A 156 -7.90 -15.68 -3.92
N ASP A 157 -8.69 -15.69 -2.85
CA ASP A 157 -8.73 -16.76 -1.84
C ASP A 157 -9.74 -17.87 -2.14
N GLY A 158 -10.35 -17.84 -3.34
CA GLY A 158 -11.33 -18.82 -3.78
C GLY A 158 -12.73 -18.60 -3.21
N THR A 159 -12.97 -17.49 -2.50
CA THR A 159 -14.33 -17.05 -2.13
C THR A 159 -15.07 -16.40 -3.29
N GLY A 160 -14.37 -16.09 -4.40
CA GLY A 160 -14.95 -15.49 -5.60
C GLY A 160 -15.06 -13.97 -5.54
N ILE A 161 -14.29 -13.34 -4.64
CA ILE A 161 -14.13 -11.89 -4.52
C ILE A 161 -12.69 -11.58 -4.92
N ALA A 162 -12.50 -11.12 -6.16
CA ALA A 162 -11.25 -10.63 -6.73
C ALA A 162 -11.56 -9.64 -7.86
#